data_AF-A0A0F6TCQ2-F1
#
_entry.id   AF-A0A0F6TCQ2-F1
#
_cell.length_a   1.000
_cell.length_b   1.000
_cell.length_c   1.000
_cell.angle_alpha   90.00
_cell.angle_beta   90.00
_cell.angle_gamma   90.00
#
_symmetry.space_group_name_H-M   'P 1'
#
loop_
_entity.id
_entity.type
_entity.pdbx_description
1 polymer ?
#
loop_
_entity_poly.entity_id
_entity_poly.type
_entity_poly.pdbx_seq_one_letter_code
_entity_poly.pdbx_strand_id
1 'polypeptide(L)'
;MSSLWNRLISLMPRRPREIRNSLDEGLGRLNARLGLNTATHNQTSQRVMATCHVTKTTDVARSIFYAPDMDGQVDPGEIVWFIAPVDKHSGEERAMVVIARTGDTVYGLLISANAHHDKEETWLDIGAGPWNKKGHNAWVRLDKVITVPETSLRREGSVIPQQRFDRIARRLRKDYGWA
;
A
#
# COMPACT_ATOMS: atom_id res chain seq x y z
N MET A 1 -22.08 14.67 73.36
CA MET A 1 -21.54 13.81 74.43
C MET A 1 -21.82 12.37 73.99
N SER A 2 -20.79 11.65 73.52
CA SER A 2 -20.27 10.42 74.15
C SER A 2 -21.31 9.29 74.23
N SER A 3 -21.12 8.07 73.74
CA SER A 3 -19.90 7.28 73.58
C SER A 3 -20.23 5.98 72.83
N LEU A 4 -19.35 5.60 71.90
CA LEU A 4 -18.68 4.30 71.77
C LEU A 4 -19.44 2.97 71.97
N TRP A 5 -18.96 2.02 71.13
CA TRP A 5 -18.97 0.55 71.24
C TRP A 5 -20.06 -0.17 70.48
N ASN A 6 -19.71 -0.62 69.27
CA ASN A 6 -19.91 -2.02 68.90
C ASN A 6 -18.89 -2.44 67.82
N ARG A 7 -17.93 -3.26 68.23
CA ARG A 7 -17.18 -4.16 67.35
C ARG A 7 -17.99 -5.45 67.25
N LEU A 8 -18.20 -5.97 66.04
CA LEU A 8 -17.66 -7.28 65.66
C LEU A 8 -17.80 -7.50 64.15
N ILE A 9 -16.72 -8.08 63.62
CA ILE A 9 -16.36 -8.27 62.22
C ILE A 9 -16.97 -9.59 61.73
N SER A 10 -17.45 -9.61 60.48
CA SER A 10 -17.34 -10.82 59.66
C SER A 10 -17.16 -10.45 58.19
N LEU A 11 -16.10 -11.04 57.64
CA LEU A 11 -15.58 -10.98 56.28
C LEU A 11 -16.66 -11.23 55.21
N MET A 12 -16.68 -10.39 54.18
CA MET A 12 -17.05 -10.83 52.83
C MET A 12 -16.01 -10.29 51.84
N PRO A 13 -15.28 -11.15 51.11
CA PRO A 13 -14.51 -10.69 49.98
C PRO A 13 -15.50 -10.38 48.85
N ARG A 14 -15.54 -9.13 48.40
CA ARG A 14 -16.12 -8.80 47.09
C ARG A 14 -15.26 -9.48 46.04
N ARG A 15 -15.76 -10.54 45.40
CA ARG A 15 -15.17 -11.07 44.17
C ARG A 15 -15.60 -10.15 43.01
N PRO A 16 -14.70 -9.45 42.31
CA PRO A 16 -14.98 -9.09 40.94
C PRO A 16 -15.11 -10.40 40.15
N ARG A 17 -16.23 -10.56 39.45
CA ARG A 17 -16.46 -11.71 38.57
C ARG A 17 -15.46 -11.61 37.41
N GLU A 18 -14.42 -12.42 37.43
CA GLU A 18 -13.50 -12.65 36.32
C GLU A 18 -14.27 -13.26 35.14
N ILE A 19 -14.89 -12.42 34.30
CA ILE A 19 -15.51 -12.86 33.04
C ILE A 19 -14.54 -12.65 31.86
N ARG A 20 -13.42 -11.95 32.07
CA ARG A 20 -12.48 -11.59 31.00
C ARG A 20 -11.62 -12.78 30.53
N ASN A 21 -11.34 -13.76 31.39
CA ASN A 21 -10.40 -14.83 31.03
C ASN A 21 -10.98 -15.88 30.07
N SER A 22 -12.27 -16.23 30.18
CA SER A 22 -12.84 -17.34 29.39
C SER A 22 -13.07 -16.98 27.93
N LEU A 23 -13.35 -15.70 27.64
CA LEU A 23 -13.55 -15.21 26.28
C LEU A 23 -12.23 -15.15 25.52
N ASP A 24 -11.19 -14.62 26.16
CA ASP A 24 -9.84 -14.55 25.60
C ASP A 24 -9.28 -15.96 25.32
N GLU A 25 -9.55 -16.92 26.22
CA GLU A 25 -9.16 -18.32 26.03
C GLU A 25 -9.94 -18.99 24.89
N GLY A 26 -11.22 -18.68 24.74
CA GLY A 26 -12.07 -19.16 23.64
C GLY A 26 -11.60 -18.62 22.28
N LEU A 27 -11.32 -17.32 22.21
CA LEU A 27 -10.74 -16.66 21.02
C LEU A 27 -9.37 -17.25 20.68
N GLY A 28 -8.52 -17.51 21.69
CA GLY A 28 -7.22 -18.15 21.47
C GLY A 28 -7.34 -19.54 20.83
N ARG A 29 -8.29 -20.37 21.29
CA ARG A 29 -8.52 -21.71 20.71
C ARG A 29 -9.09 -21.65 19.29
N LEU A 30 -9.96 -20.69 19.00
CA LEU A 30 -10.48 -20.45 17.66
C LEU A 30 -9.37 -19.94 16.72
N ASN A 31 -8.56 -18.99 17.16
CA ASN A 31 -7.41 -18.50 16.40
C ASN A 31 -6.41 -19.62 16.09
N ALA A 32 -6.16 -20.53 17.04
CA ALA A 32 -5.28 -21.68 16.82
C ALA A 32 -5.85 -22.66 15.77
N ARG A 33 -7.16 -22.89 15.76
CA ARG A 33 -7.83 -23.74 14.76
C ARG A 33 -7.92 -23.11 13.38
N LEU A 34 -8.01 -21.79 13.33
CA LEU A 34 -8.05 -21.00 12.09
C LEU A 34 -6.65 -20.61 11.58
N GLY A 35 -5.57 -20.95 12.31
CA GLY A 35 -4.20 -20.57 11.96
C GLY A 35 -3.87 -19.08 12.16
N LEU A 36 -4.66 -18.36 12.94
CA LEU A 36 -4.55 -16.91 13.19
C LEU A 36 -3.69 -16.55 14.41
N ASN A 37 -2.94 -17.51 14.98
CA ASN A 37 -2.04 -17.24 16.10
C ASN A 37 -1.01 -16.17 15.70
N THR A 38 -0.93 -15.11 16.50
CA THR A 38 -0.16 -13.86 16.28
C THR A 38 1.37 -14.03 16.28
N ALA A 39 1.88 -15.26 16.16
CA ALA A 39 3.26 -15.55 15.80
C ALA A 39 3.42 -15.89 14.30
N THR A 40 2.32 -15.86 13.52
CA THR A 40 2.31 -16.17 12.08
C THR A 40 1.68 -15.04 11.24
N HIS A 41 1.40 -13.88 11.84
CA HIS A 41 1.32 -12.61 11.08
C HIS A 41 2.67 -11.88 11.07
N ASN A 42 3.73 -12.66 11.20
CA ASN A 42 5.02 -12.40 10.59
C ASN A 42 5.30 -13.56 9.64
N GLN A 43 4.33 -13.88 8.77
CA GLN A 43 4.73 -14.21 7.41
C GLN A 43 5.55 -13.01 6.96
N THR A 44 6.86 -13.10 7.13
CA THR A 44 7.78 -13.03 6.02
C THR A 44 7.01 -13.42 4.75
N SER A 45 6.27 -12.48 4.17
CA SER A 45 6.51 -12.14 2.79
C SER A 45 8.02 -12.02 2.74
N GLN A 46 8.71 -13.10 2.39
CA GLN A 46 9.95 -12.93 1.66
C GLN A 46 9.58 -11.87 0.66
N ARG A 47 10.10 -10.66 0.89
CA ARG A 47 9.90 -9.51 0.03
C ARG A 47 10.68 -9.88 -1.22
N VAL A 48 10.11 -10.80 -1.99
CA VAL A 48 10.70 -11.32 -3.20
C VAL A 48 10.83 -10.10 -4.08
N MET A 49 12.07 -9.80 -4.45
CA MET A 49 12.37 -8.68 -5.32
C MET A 49 11.54 -8.87 -6.58
N ALA A 50 10.79 -7.83 -6.94
CA ALA A 50 9.92 -7.92 -8.09
C ALA A 50 10.78 -8.16 -9.34
N THR A 51 10.41 -9.15 -10.15
CA THR A 51 10.89 -9.16 -11.53
C THR A 51 10.24 -7.97 -12.22
N CYS A 52 11.01 -6.92 -12.45
CA CYS A 52 10.50 -5.73 -13.11
C CYS A 52 11.37 -5.36 -14.30
N HIS A 53 10.75 -4.84 -15.35
CA HIS A 53 11.45 -4.30 -16.51
C HIS A 53 11.16 -2.82 -16.66
N VAL A 54 12.19 -2.05 -16.98
CA VAL A 54 12.07 -0.63 -17.28
C VAL A 54 12.20 -0.45 -18.79
N THR A 55 11.15 0.04 -19.42
CA THR A 55 11.10 0.23 -20.88
C THR A 55 10.84 1.70 -21.20
N LYS A 56 11.25 2.17 -22.38
CA LYS A 56 10.85 3.51 -22.85
C LYS A 56 9.34 3.53 -23.02
N THR A 57 8.71 4.60 -22.58
CA THR A 57 7.25 4.74 -22.61
C THR A 57 6.65 4.62 -24.01
N THR A 58 7.39 5.04 -25.04
CA THR A 58 7.00 4.93 -26.46
C THR A 58 6.91 3.50 -26.96
N ASP A 59 7.76 2.60 -26.46
CA ASP A 59 7.89 1.23 -26.97
C ASP A 59 6.76 0.34 -26.44
N VAL A 60 6.01 0.82 -25.45
CA VAL A 60 4.92 0.12 -24.76
C VAL A 60 3.63 0.93 -24.77
N ALA A 61 3.49 1.89 -25.68
CA ALA A 61 2.30 2.73 -25.79
C ALA A 61 1.04 1.91 -26.11
N ARG A 62 -0.08 2.28 -25.46
CA ARG A 62 -1.40 1.63 -25.60
C ARG A 62 -2.50 2.52 -25.04
N SER A 63 -3.72 1.98 -24.97
CA SER A 63 -4.86 2.68 -24.38
C SER A 63 -4.63 2.97 -22.90
N ILE A 64 -4.93 4.20 -22.47
CA ILE A 64 -4.93 4.65 -21.08
C ILE A 64 -6.27 5.25 -20.70
N PHE A 65 -6.87 4.70 -19.66
CA PHE A 65 -8.14 5.16 -19.11
C PHE A 65 -8.07 5.11 -17.58
N TYR A 66 -8.93 5.87 -16.92
CA TYR A 66 -9.05 5.86 -15.47
C TYR A 66 -10.21 4.96 -15.08
N ALA A 67 -9.96 3.87 -14.36
CA ALA A 67 -10.99 2.96 -13.90
C ALA A 67 -10.52 2.17 -12.66
N PRO A 68 -10.12 2.85 -11.56
CA PRO A 68 -9.72 2.14 -10.36
C PRO A 68 -10.93 1.41 -9.76
N ASP A 69 -10.88 0.08 -9.73
CA ASP A 69 -11.83 -0.75 -9.00
C ASP A 69 -11.08 -1.63 -7.99
N MET A 70 -11.72 -1.90 -6.86
CA MET A 70 -11.18 -2.79 -5.83
C MET A 70 -11.81 -4.18 -5.93
N ASP A 71 -12.07 -4.64 -7.16
CA ASP A 71 -12.74 -5.92 -7.44
C ASP A 71 -11.82 -7.15 -7.27
N GLY A 72 -10.52 -6.90 -7.13
CA GLY A 72 -9.49 -7.92 -6.93
C GLY A 72 -8.30 -7.75 -7.87
N GLN A 73 -8.47 -7.08 -9.01
CA GLN A 73 -7.39 -6.80 -9.96
C GLN A 73 -6.72 -5.46 -9.67
N VAL A 74 -5.50 -5.27 -10.16
CA VAL A 74 -4.79 -3.98 -10.11
C VAL A 74 -5.15 -3.14 -11.34
N ASP A 75 -5.83 -2.02 -11.12
CA ASP A 75 -6.44 -1.24 -12.19
C ASP A 75 -5.78 0.12 -12.47
N PRO A 76 -5.90 0.65 -13.70
CA PRO A 76 -5.46 2.00 -14.05
C PRO A 76 -6.04 3.08 -13.12
N GLY A 77 -5.15 3.85 -12.51
CA GLY A 77 -5.48 4.84 -11.49
C GLY A 77 -5.16 4.39 -10.06
N GLU A 78 -4.88 3.10 -9.82
CA GLU A 78 -4.36 2.65 -8.53
C GLU A 78 -2.89 3.03 -8.33
N ILE A 79 -2.50 3.07 -7.06
CA ILE A 79 -1.12 3.20 -6.62
C ILE A 79 -0.73 1.92 -5.90
N VAL A 80 0.38 1.34 -6.35
CA VAL A 80 0.89 0.07 -5.88
C VAL A 80 2.35 0.18 -5.48
N TRP A 81 2.75 -0.69 -4.56
CA TRP A 81 4.11 -0.76 -4.05
C TRP A 81 4.75 -2.07 -4.48
N PHE A 82 6.04 -2.01 -4.78
CA PHE A 82 6.84 -3.18 -5.11
C PHE A 82 8.26 -3.00 -4.59
N ILE A 83 8.99 -4.12 -4.48
CA ILE A 83 10.39 -4.11 -4.09
C ILE A 83 11.24 -4.06 -5.36
N ALA A 84 11.65 -2.85 -5.73
CA ALA A 84 12.49 -2.62 -6.89
C ALA A 84 13.91 -3.14 -6.61
N PRO A 85 14.53 -3.91 -7.53
CA PRO A 85 15.88 -4.39 -7.35
C PRO A 85 16.89 -3.24 -7.37
N VAL A 86 17.73 -3.16 -6.34
CA VAL A 86 18.87 -2.24 -6.27
C VAL A 86 20.15 -2.98 -6.66
N ASP A 87 20.31 -4.21 -6.16
CA ASP A 87 21.38 -5.13 -6.56
C ASP A 87 20.85 -6.59 -6.60
N LYS A 88 21.73 -7.61 -6.52
CA LYS A 88 21.32 -9.02 -6.56
C LYS A 88 20.68 -9.53 -5.27
N HIS A 89 20.84 -8.80 -4.17
CA HIS A 89 20.49 -9.22 -2.81
C HIS A 89 19.67 -8.17 -2.07
N SER A 90 19.60 -6.94 -2.56
CA SER A 90 18.87 -5.83 -1.96
C SER A 90 17.87 -5.20 -2.92
N GLY A 91 16.75 -4.76 -2.34
CA GLY A 91 15.73 -4.01 -3.05
C GLY A 91 15.18 -2.90 -2.19
N GLU A 92 14.56 -1.93 -2.85
CA GLU A 92 13.96 -0.78 -2.21
C GLU A 92 12.46 -0.75 -2.51
N GLU A 93 11.66 -0.43 -1.50
CA GLU A 93 10.22 -0.25 -1.71
C GLU A 93 9.98 1.02 -2.52
N ARG A 94 9.33 0.85 -3.67
CA ARG A 94 8.98 1.95 -4.58
C ARG A 94 7.49 1.91 -4.85
N ALA A 95 6.90 3.10 -4.98
CA ALA A 95 5.50 3.26 -5.38
C ALA A 95 5.42 3.59 -6.87
N MET A 96 4.36 3.13 -7.54
CA MET A 96 4.05 3.51 -8.91
C MET A 96 2.56 3.75 -9.10
N VAL A 97 2.21 4.65 -10.03
CA VAL A 97 0.85 4.83 -10.52
C VAL A 97 0.61 3.82 -11.64
N VAL A 98 -0.43 3.01 -11.52
CA VAL A 98 -0.84 2.06 -12.55
C VAL A 98 -1.49 2.81 -13.70
N ILE A 99 -1.04 2.55 -14.93
CA ILE A 99 -1.56 3.22 -16.14
C ILE A 99 -2.17 2.26 -17.14
N ALA A 100 -1.84 0.97 -17.08
CA ALA A 100 -2.40 -0.07 -17.93
C ALA A 100 -2.14 -1.46 -17.32
N ARG A 101 -2.87 -2.45 -17.82
CA ARG A 101 -2.70 -3.86 -17.50
C ARG A 101 -2.92 -4.70 -18.76
N THR A 102 -2.15 -5.79 -18.88
CA THR A 102 -2.30 -6.80 -19.92
C THR A 102 -2.09 -8.17 -19.30
N GLY A 103 -3.15 -8.97 -19.17
CA GLY A 103 -3.11 -10.21 -18.39
C GLY A 103 -2.63 -9.93 -16.96
N ASP A 104 -1.67 -10.70 -16.47
CA ASP A 104 -1.08 -10.53 -15.13
C ASP A 104 0.06 -9.50 -15.09
N THR A 105 0.31 -8.76 -16.18
CA THR A 105 1.36 -7.74 -16.22
C THR A 105 0.76 -6.36 -16.02
N VAL A 106 1.26 -5.67 -15.00
CA VAL A 106 0.88 -4.30 -14.66
C VAL A 106 1.94 -3.33 -15.18
N TYR A 107 1.49 -2.22 -15.75
CA TYR A 107 2.33 -1.15 -16.26
C TYR A 107 2.14 0.07 -15.38
N GLY A 108 3.24 0.61 -14.86
CA GLY A 108 3.19 1.76 -13.98
C GLY A 108 4.29 2.79 -14.22
N LEU A 109 4.00 4.01 -13.75
CA LEU A 109 4.95 5.12 -13.72
C LEU A 109 5.51 5.27 -12.31
N LEU A 110 6.84 5.33 -12.20
CA LEU A 110 7.53 5.46 -10.91
C LEU A 110 7.15 6.78 -10.22
N ILE A 111 6.82 6.70 -8.93
CA ILE A 111 6.63 7.86 -8.06
C ILE A 111 7.94 8.16 -7.31
N SER A 112 8.32 9.44 -7.26
CA SER A 112 9.47 9.94 -6.49
C SER A 112 9.08 11.18 -5.69
N ALA A 113 9.55 11.29 -4.45
CA ALA A 113 9.37 12.48 -3.61
C ALA A 113 10.61 13.41 -3.63
N ASN A 114 11.52 13.22 -4.60
CA ASN A 114 12.71 14.06 -4.73
C ASN A 114 12.38 15.38 -5.45
N ALA A 115 12.52 16.50 -4.74
CA ALA A 115 12.21 17.83 -5.24
C ALA A 115 13.08 18.30 -6.43
N HIS A 116 14.20 17.63 -6.73
CA HIS A 116 15.01 17.95 -7.91
C HIS A 116 14.25 17.74 -9.23
N HIS A 117 13.25 16.85 -9.24
CA HIS A 117 12.46 16.53 -10.42
C HIS A 117 11.58 17.67 -10.93
N ASP A 118 11.36 18.72 -10.14
CA ASP A 118 10.63 19.93 -10.55
C ASP A 118 11.25 20.62 -11.79
N LYS A 119 12.55 20.37 -12.04
CA LYS A 119 13.30 20.97 -13.15
C LYS A 119 13.45 20.03 -14.36
N GLU A 120 12.88 18.83 -14.31
CA GLU A 120 13.06 17.80 -15.34
C GLU A 120 11.75 17.60 -16.14
N GLU A 121 11.76 17.82 -17.45
CA GLU A 121 10.56 17.71 -18.29
C GLU A 121 9.94 16.30 -18.34
N THR A 122 10.75 15.28 -18.09
CA THR A 122 10.31 13.87 -18.06
C THR A 122 9.64 13.50 -16.75
N TRP A 123 9.53 14.42 -15.79
CA TRP A 123 8.83 14.24 -14.53
C TRP A 123 7.65 15.18 -14.42
N LEU A 124 6.53 14.66 -13.96
CA LEU A 124 5.30 15.43 -13.78
C LEU A 124 4.94 15.50 -12.30
N ASP A 125 4.80 16.73 -11.79
CA ASP A 125 4.31 16.97 -10.43
C ASP A 125 2.88 16.44 -10.28
N ILE A 126 2.69 15.52 -9.33
CA ILE A 126 1.39 14.98 -8.91
C ILE A 126 0.99 15.46 -7.52
N GLY A 127 1.76 16.34 -6.88
CA GLY A 127 1.53 16.89 -5.56
C GLY A 127 1.66 15.85 -4.44
N ALA A 128 1.29 16.27 -3.23
CA ALA A 128 1.23 15.39 -2.07
C ALA A 128 -0.01 14.45 -2.11
N GLY A 129 0.11 13.27 -1.50
CA GLY A 129 -0.97 12.29 -1.43
C GLY A 129 -0.58 11.04 -0.65
N PRO A 130 -1.46 10.02 -0.56
CA PRO A 130 -1.25 8.82 0.26
C PRO A 130 -0.01 8.00 -0.14
N TRP A 131 0.50 8.18 -1.36
CA TRP A 131 1.75 7.60 -1.84
C TRP A 131 3.01 8.10 -1.13
N ASN A 132 2.92 9.21 -0.39
CA ASN A 132 4.02 9.75 0.39
C ASN A 132 3.55 10.07 1.82
N LYS A 133 3.87 9.20 2.76
CA LYS A 133 3.49 9.34 4.19
C LYS A 133 4.05 10.61 4.85
N LYS A 134 5.11 11.21 4.29
CA LYS A 134 5.69 12.47 4.78
C LYS A 134 4.88 13.70 4.32
N GLY A 135 3.90 13.54 3.44
CA GLY A 135 3.06 14.62 2.95
C GLY A 135 3.77 15.61 2.01
N HIS A 136 4.99 15.32 1.57
CA HIS A 136 5.67 16.15 0.58
C HIS A 136 5.12 15.92 -0.82
N ASN A 137 5.29 16.90 -1.70
CA ASN A 137 5.01 16.75 -3.12
C ASN A 137 5.79 15.57 -3.71
N ALA A 138 5.23 14.98 -4.76
CA ALA A 138 5.82 13.88 -5.49
C ALA A 138 5.63 14.07 -6.99
N TRP A 139 6.48 13.41 -7.75
CA TRP A 139 6.51 13.44 -9.20
C TRP A 139 6.37 12.02 -9.75
N VAL A 140 5.78 11.90 -10.94
CA VAL A 140 5.79 10.65 -11.72
C VAL A 140 6.71 10.77 -12.91
N ARG A 141 7.47 9.70 -13.17
CA ARG A 141 8.35 9.62 -14.34
C ARG A 141 7.56 9.25 -15.58
N LEU A 142 7.66 10.04 -16.66
CA LEU A 142 6.88 9.86 -17.88
C LEU A 142 7.62 9.17 -19.02
N ASP A 143 8.96 9.27 -19.08
CA ASP A 143 9.77 8.70 -20.17
C ASP A 143 10.06 7.20 -20.02
N LYS A 144 9.75 6.63 -18.85
CA LYS A 144 9.92 5.22 -18.54
C LYS A 144 8.66 4.62 -17.94
N VAL A 145 8.35 3.40 -18.39
CA VAL A 145 7.32 2.55 -17.81
C VAL A 145 7.99 1.36 -17.14
N ILE A 146 7.52 1.05 -15.93
CA ILE A 146 7.90 -0.16 -15.20
C ILE A 146 6.83 -1.22 -15.44
N THR A 147 7.24 -2.41 -15.86
CA THR A 147 6.37 -3.57 -15.94
C THR A 147 6.64 -4.51 -14.78
N VAL A 148 5.60 -4.97 -14.11
CA VAL A 148 5.70 -5.83 -12.93
C VAL A 148 4.58 -6.87 -12.97
N PRO A 149 4.85 -8.16 -12.66
CA PRO A 149 3.79 -9.13 -12.42
C PRO A 149 2.89 -8.68 -11.28
N GLU A 150 1.58 -8.81 -11.45
CA GLU A 150 0.57 -8.41 -10.47
C GLU A 150 0.81 -9.06 -9.10
N THR A 151 1.26 -10.30 -9.08
CA THR A 151 1.62 -11.07 -7.87
C THR A 151 2.80 -10.49 -7.09
N SER A 152 3.59 -9.61 -7.70
CA SER A 152 4.72 -8.92 -7.06
C SER A 152 4.34 -7.55 -6.51
N LEU A 153 3.06 -7.17 -6.60
CA LEU A 153 2.55 -5.87 -6.18
C LEU A 153 1.83 -5.95 -4.84
N ARG A 154 2.06 -4.92 -4.03
CA ARG A 154 1.36 -4.70 -2.77
C ARG A 154 0.39 -3.53 -2.95
N ARG A 155 -0.88 -3.78 -2.66
CA ARG A 155 -1.96 -2.79 -2.68
C ARG A 155 -2.17 -2.26 -1.27
N GLU A 156 -2.32 -0.94 -1.14
CA GLU A 156 -2.76 -0.29 0.13
C GLU A 156 -4.13 0.39 -0.03
N GLY A 157 -4.88 0.08 -1.11
CA GLY A 157 -6.15 0.76 -1.41
C GLY A 157 -5.98 2.24 -1.77
N SER A 158 -4.78 2.63 -2.22
CA SER A 158 -4.47 4.00 -2.60
C SER A 158 -4.73 4.22 -4.07
N VAL A 159 -5.41 5.32 -4.39
CA VAL A 159 -5.80 5.69 -5.75
C VAL A 159 -5.34 7.12 -6.02
N ILE A 160 -4.84 7.40 -7.22
CA ILE A 160 -4.53 8.77 -7.62
C ILE A 160 -5.84 9.50 -7.96
N PRO A 161 -6.03 10.77 -7.53
CA PRO A 161 -7.19 11.55 -7.93
C PRO A 161 -7.32 11.64 -9.46
N GLN A 162 -8.54 11.45 -9.98
CA GLN A 162 -8.81 11.42 -11.43
C GLN A 162 -8.21 12.61 -12.18
N GLN A 163 -8.36 13.84 -11.68
CA GLN A 163 -7.80 15.03 -12.33
C GLN A 163 -6.27 14.98 -12.48
N ARG A 164 -5.56 14.34 -11.55
CA ARG A 164 -4.10 14.17 -11.63
C ARG A 164 -3.73 13.06 -12.60
N PHE A 165 -4.51 11.97 -12.63
CA PHE A 165 -4.38 10.94 -13.64
C PHE A 165 -4.62 11.49 -15.06
N ASP A 166 -5.62 12.35 -15.25
CA ASP A 166 -5.90 12.97 -16.54
C ASP A 166 -4.74 13.82 -17.05
N ARG A 167 -4.00 14.49 -16.13
CA ARG A 167 -2.77 15.21 -16.49
C ARG A 167 -1.68 14.25 -16.97
N ILE A 168 -1.50 13.11 -16.30
CA ILE A 168 -0.59 12.04 -16.74
C ILE A 168 -1.00 11.56 -18.13
N ALA A 169 -2.26 11.15 -18.30
CA ALA A 169 -2.76 10.59 -19.54
C ALA A 169 -2.65 11.57 -20.71
N ARG A 170 -2.93 12.86 -20.48
CA ARG A 170 -2.74 13.91 -21.49
C ARG A 170 -1.30 14.02 -21.95
N ARG A 171 -0.33 13.95 -21.04
CA ARG A 171 1.10 14.02 -21.37
C ARG A 171 1.58 12.75 -22.08
N LEU A 172 1.13 11.58 -21.63
CA LEU A 172 1.41 10.30 -22.31
C LEU A 172 0.89 10.28 -23.75
N ARG A 173 -0.33 10.76 -23.99
CA ARG A 173 -0.90 10.89 -25.34
C ARG A 173 -0.10 11.86 -26.20
N LYS A 174 0.17 13.05 -25.66
CA LYS A 174 0.80 14.15 -26.40
C LYS A 174 2.23 13.81 -26.83
N ASP A 175 3.03 13.24 -25.93
CA ASP A 175 4.47 13.17 -26.11
C ASP A 175 5.02 11.74 -26.27
N TYR A 176 4.22 10.73 -25.95
CA TYR A 176 4.69 9.33 -25.91
C TYR A 176 3.82 8.34 -26.70
N GLY A 177 2.80 8.83 -27.44
CA GLY A 177 2.02 8.01 -28.39
C GLY A 177 0.96 7.10 -27.76
N TRP A 178 0.57 7.33 -26.50
CA TRP A 178 -0.51 6.60 -25.86
C TRP A 178 -1.89 7.04 -26.40
N ALA A 179 -2.93 6.20 -26.24
CA ALA A 179 -4.29 6.45 -26.77
C ALA A 179 -5.33 6.61 -25.65
#